data_AF-A0A7J7FKX3-F1
#
_entry.id   AF-A0A7J7FKX3-F1
#
_cell.length_a   1.000
_cell.length_b   1.000
_cell.length_c   1.000
_cell.angle_alpha   90.00
_cell.angle_beta   90.00
_cell.angle_gamma   90.00
#
_symmetry.space_group_name_H-M   'P 1'
#
loop_
_entity.id
_entity.type
_entity.pdbx_description
1 polymer ?
#
loop_
_entity_poly.entity_id
_entity_poly.type
_entity_poly.pdbx_seq_one_letter_code
_entity_poly.pdbx_strand_id
1 'polypeptide(L)'
;MAAAPQAPGRGSIRKTRPLTVKTSLNNPYTIRWSPLEREDMHFILQTLEDRFQSVGLQKVEDKKRKKKQPLLKKQSKDKCRVDVDLSEDLKEKNPEGSQQASGWTPVHVRKQLAIGINEVTRALERNELLLVLVCKSVKPAIITSHLIQLSLSRTIPACQVPRLSERIAPVIGLKCVLALGFKKNTTAFVDEVKAIIPRVPSLSVPWLQDSLEDPRDSLETESLESQDKEILETSFEDLSKHKRKPTEGQQAVVLQPLKIKKLIPNPNKIRKPPKNKKTTSK
;
A
#
# COMPACT_ATOMS: atom_id res chain seq x y z
N MET A 1 -26.40 42.59 66.78
CA MET A 1 -25.23 42.56 65.89
C MET A 1 -25.39 41.39 64.93
N ALA A 2 -26.01 41.59 63.76
CA ALA A 2 -26.23 40.53 62.78
C ALA A 2 -25.19 40.65 61.66
N ALA A 3 -24.43 39.58 61.43
CA ALA A 3 -23.37 39.51 60.43
C ALA A 3 -23.96 39.43 59.01
N ALA A 4 -23.38 40.19 58.07
CA ALA A 4 -23.79 40.23 56.68
C ALA A 4 -23.50 38.90 55.94
N PRO A 5 -24.33 38.50 54.97
CA PRO A 5 -24.11 37.28 54.20
C PRO A 5 -22.92 37.44 53.25
N GLN A 6 -21.97 36.50 53.30
CA GLN A 6 -20.86 36.44 52.37
C GLN A 6 -21.34 36.11 50.95
N ALA A 7 -20.87 36.88 49.97
CA ALA A 7 -21.14 36.63 48.57
C ALA A 7 -20.47 35.31 48.10
N PRO A 8 -21.11 34.51 47.22
CA PRO A 8 -20.52 33.29 46.71
C PRO A 8 -19.28 33.61 45.87
N GLY A 9 -18.15 33.02 46.26
CA GLY A 9 -16.87 33.17 45.56
C GLY A 9 -17.01 32.84 44.08
N ARG A 10 -16.70 33.81 43.21
CA ARG A 10 -16.61 33.61 41.76
C ARG A 10 -15.53 32.55 41.48
N GLY A 11 -15.96 31.33 41.18
CA GLY A 11 -15.10 30.27 40.68
C GLY A 11 -14.35 30.75 39.42
N SER A 12 -13.04 30.59 39.43
CA SER A 12 -12.18 30.89 38.28
C SER A 12 -12.54 29.99 37.10
N ILE A 13 -13.27 30.54 36.12
CA ILE A 13 -13.54 29.89 34.84
C ILE A 13 -12.18 29.78 34.14
N ARG A 14 -11.56 28.61 34.23
CA ARG A 14 -10.32 28.29 33.49
C ARG A 14 -10.62 28.52 32.01
N LYS A 15 -10.04 29.58 31.43
CA LYS A 15 -10.14 29.87 30.00
C LYS A 15 -9.67 28.63 29.23
N THR A 16 -10.59 27.93 28.59
CA THR A 16 -10.29 26.81 27.69
C THR A 16 -9.38 27.35 26.58
N ARG A 17 -8.21 26.73 26.40
CA ARG A 17 -7.27 27.13 25.35
C ARG A 17 -8.01 27.11 24.00
N PRO A 18 -7.90 28.17 23.17
CA PRO A 18 -8.58 28.20 21.89
C PRO A 18 -8.13 27.00 21.05
N LEU A 19 -9.08 26.29 20.47
CA LEU A 19 -8.81 25.12 19.63
C LEU A 19 -8.08 25.58 18.37
N THR A 20 -6.76 25.43 18.34
CA THR A 20 -5.96 25.72 17.15
C THR A 20 -6.23 24.66 16.09
N VAL A 21 -7.14 24.95 15.16
CA VAL A 21 -7.42 24.08 14.01
C VAL A 21 -6.37 24.32 12.93
N LYS A 22 -5.55 23.32 12.68
CA LYS A 22 -4.65 23.30 11.51
C LYS A 22 -5.40 22.68 10.34
N THR A 23 -5.47 23.40 9.24
CA THR A 23 -5.95 22.87 7.96
C THR A 23 -4.80 22.13 7.29
N SER A 24 -5.01 20.86 6.96
CA SER A 24 -4.05 20.07 6.17
C SER A 24 -4.69 19.64 4.87
N LEU A 25 -3.92 19.68 3.79
CA LEU A 25 -4.30 19.07 2.53
C LEU A 25 -3.94 17.59 2.62
N ASN A 26 -4.93 16.74 2.89
CA ASN A 26 -4.76 15.30 2.89
C ASN A 26 -5.07 14.75 1.49
N ASN A 27 -4.35 13.72 1.06
CA ASN A 27 -4.64 13.05 -0.20
C ASN A 27 -6.08 12.48 -0.16
N PRO A 28 -6.97 12.88 -1.08
CA PRO A 28 -8.33 12.36 -1.14
C PRO A 28 -8.37 10.89 -1.59
N TYR A 29 -7.35 10.41 -2.29
CA TYR A 29 -7.34 9.08 -2.87
C TYR A 29 -6.83 8.04 -1.88
N THR A 30 -7.67 7.03 -1.65
CA THR A 30 -7.29 5.84 -0.89
C THR A 30 -7.07 4.69 -1.85
N ILE A 31 -5.81 4.34 -2.09
CA ILE A 31 -5.45 3.18 -2.92
C ILE A 31 -5.73 1.92 -2.13
N ARG A 32 -6.55 1.04 -2.68
CA ARG A 32 -7.00 -0.20 -2.05
C ARG A 32 -6.71 -1.39 -2.95
N TRP A 33 -6.52 -2.53 -2.31
CA TRP A 33 -6.47 -3.81 -3.00
C TRP A 33 -7.86 -4.18 -3.53
N SER A 34 -7.91 -4.77 -4.71
CA SER A 34 -9.14 -5.33 -5.26
C SER A 34 -9.59 -6.54 -4.41
N PRO A 35 -10.91 -6.69 -4.19
CA PRO A 35 -11.43 -7.84 -3.47
C PRO A 35 -11.20 -9.12 -4.27
N LEU A 36 -10.75 -10.17 -3.58
CA LEU A 36 -10.60 -11.51 -4.15
C LEU A 36 -11.75 -12.40 -3.70
N GLU A 37 -12.32 -13.16 -4.62
CA GLU A 37 -13.39 -14.12 -4.32
C GLU A 37 -12.92 -15.25 -3.42
N ARG A 38 -13.84 -15.83 -2.65
CA ARG A 38 -13.49 -16.86 -1.66
C ARG A 38 -13.00 -18.14 -2.34
N GLU A 39 -13.63 -18.54 -3.43
CA GLU A 39 -13.30 -19.74 -4.18
C GLU A 39 -11.91 -19.63 -4.79
N ASP A 40 -11.62 -18.51 -5.46
CA ASP A 40 -10.30 -18.24 -6.01
C ASP A 40 -9.21 -18.11 -4.96
N MET A 41 -9.52 -17.49 -3.81
CA MET A 41 -8.60 -17.47 -2.67
C MET A 41 -8.23 -18.89 -2.23
N HIS A 42 -9.22 -19.78 -2.09
CA HIS A 42 -8.98 -21.17 -1.67
C HIS A 42 -8.18 -21.94 -2.71
N PHE A 43 -8.53 -21.78 -3.98
CA PHE A 43 -7.80 -22.35 -5.11
C PHE A 43 -6.33 -21.91 -5.09
N ILE A 44 -6.05 -20.60 -5.04
CA ILE A 44 -4.68 -20.07 -5.03
C ILE A 44 -3.88 -20.64 -3.85
N LEU A 45 -4.46 -20.67 -2.65
CA LEU A 45 -3.76 -21.18 -1.47
C LEU A 45 -3.45 -22.67 -1.57
N GLN A 46 -4.41 -23.48 -2.00
CA GLN A 46 -4.25 -24.93 -2.11
C GLN A 46 -3.24 -25.29 -3.20
N THR A 47 -3.39 -24.72 -4.39
CA THR A 47 -2.48 -24.93 -5.52
C THR A 47 -1.04 -24.60 -5.14
N LEU A 48 -0.82 -23.50 -4.43
CA LEU A 48 0.52 -23.14 -3.97
C LEU A 48 1.02 -24.08 -2.88
N GLU A 49 0.19 -24.42 -1.90
CA GLU A 49 0.53 -25.35 -0.82
C GLU A 49 1.00 -26.71 -1.38
N ASP A 50 0.22 -27.30 -2.28
CA ASP A 50 0.52 -28.59 -2.92
C ASP A 50 1.82 -28.53 -3.74
N ARG A 51 2.05 -27.42 -4.46
CA ARG A 51 3.28 -27.26 -5.26
C ARG A 51 4.50 -26.98 -4.41
N PHE A 52 4.41 -26.16 -3.36
CA PHE A 52 5.55 -25.95 -2.46
C PHE A 52 5.94 -27.25 -1.75
N GLN A 53 4.97 -28.09 -1.39
CA GLN A 53 5.24 -29.44 -0.85
C GLN A 53 5.90 -30.34 -1.90
N SER A 54 5.36 -30.38 -3.12
CA SER A 54 5.90 -31.20 -4.22
C SER A 54 7.33 -30.83 -4.62
N VAL A 55 7.63 -29.53 -4.65
CA VAL A 55 8.96 -29.00 -4.97
C VAL A 55 9.94 -29.15 -3.79
N GLY A 56 9.42 -29.30 -2.57
CA GLY A 56 10.22 -29.48 -1.37
C GLY A 56 11.06 -28.25 -0.99
N LEU A 57 10.61 -27.04 -1.33
CA LEU A 57 11.33 -25.81 -1.00
C LEU A 57 11.26 -25.54 0.49
N GLN A 58 12.36 -25.76 1.20
CA GLN A 58 12.46 -25.53 2.63
C GLN A 58 13.71 -24.71 2.98
N LYS A 59 13.53 -23.78 3.93
CA LYS A 59 14.63 -23.08 4.57
C LYS A 59 15.02 -23.80 5.86
N VAL A 60 16.16 -24.48 5.83
CA VAL A 60 16.72 -25.14 7.02
C VAL A 60 17.56 -24.13 7.79
N GLU A 61 17.12 -23.76 8.99
CA GLU A 61 17.89 -22.92 9.91
C GLU A 61 18.73 -23.76 10.87
N ASP A 62 20.04 -23.51 10.92
CA ASP A 62 20.94 -24.13 11.90
C ASP A 62 20.57 -23.68 13.32
N LYS A 63 19.85 -24.53 14.05
CA LYS A 63 19.53 -24.30 15.47
C LYS A 63 20.79 -24.12 16.33
N LYS A 64 21.95 -24.63 15.89
CA LYS A 64 23.26 -24.50 16.58
C LYS A 64 23.85 -23.09 16.54
N ARG A 65 23.61 -22.30 15.47
CA ARG A 65 24.14 -20.92 15.35
C ARG A 65 23.41 -19.91 16.25
N LYS A 66 22.15 -20.18 16.62
CA LYS A 66 21.37 -19.32 17.53
C LYS A 66 21.90 -19.32 18.98
N LYS A 67 22.72 -20.29 19.38
CA LYS A 67 23.34 -20.34 20.72
C LYS A 67 24.64 -19.54 20.86
N LYS A 68 25.19 -18.97 19.77
CA LYS A 68 26.45 -18.21 19.79
C LYS A 68 26.25 -16.79 19.29
N GLN A 69 25.53 -15.97 20.05
CA GLN A 69 25.82 -14.54 20.03
C GLN A 69 26.34 -14.15 21.41
N PRO A 70 27.68 -14.09 21.60
CA PRO A 70 28.22 -13.40 22.76
C PRO A 70 27.91 -11.91 22.58
N LEU A 71 27.25 -11.36 23.60
CA LEU A 71 27.00 -9.94 23.78
C LEU A 71 28.34 -9.19 23.66
N LEU A 72 28.63 -8.57 22.52
CA LEU A 72 29.85 -7.78 22.33
C LEU A 72 29.75 -6.53 23.20
N LYS A 73 30.29 -6.65 24.43
CA LYS A 73 30.63 -5.51 25.26
C LYS A 73 31.68 -4.68 24.52
N LYS A 74 31.29 -3.45 24.25
CA LYS A 74 32.11 -2.34 23.76
C LYS A 74 33.30 -2.14 24.70
N GLN A 75 34.51 -2.48 24.27
CA GLN A 75 35.74 -1.90 24.80
C GLN A 75 36.69 -1.56 23.64
N SER A 76 36.89 -0.25 23.49
CA SER A 76 38.01 0.38 22.83
C SER A 76 39.34 -0.17 23.34
N LYS A 77 40.34 -0.32 22.46
CA LYS A 77 41.58 0.51 22.41
C LYS A 77 42.71 -0.22 21.67
N ASP A 78 43.21 0.45 20.63
CA ASP A 78 44.59 0.54 20.15
C ASP A 78 45.45 -0.70 19.76
N LYS A 79 45.89 -0.64 18.49
CA LYS A 79 47.26 -0.73 17.94
C LYS A 79 47.59 -1.88 16.96
N CYS A 80 48.20 -1.43 15.86
CA CYS A 80 48.72 -2.14 14.69
C CYS A 80 49.97 -2.98 14.95
N ARG A 81 50.18 -3.99 14.10
CA ARG A 81 51.44 -4.48 13.43
C ARG A 81 51.04 -5.71 12.58
N VAL A 82 51.10 -5.71 11.24
CA VAL A 82 52.27 -6.00 10.35
C VAL A 82 52.88 -7.37 10.74
N ASP A 83 52.86 -8.47 9.95
CA ASP A 83 53.35 -8.62 8.56
C ASP A 83 53.05 -10.03 7.95
N VAL A 84 53.23 -10.15 6.62
CA VAL A 84 53.70 -11.30 5.79
C VAL A 84 52.79 -12.51 5.43
N ASP A 85 52.38 -12.50 4.15
CA ASP A 85 52.49 -13.49 3.04
C ASP A 85 52.03 -14.97 3.07
N LEU A 86 51.27 -15.27 2.00
CA LEU A 86 51.32 -16.40 1.05
C LEU A 86 51.47 -17.84 1.57
N SER A 87 50.44 -18.65 1.32
CA SER A 87 50.58 -19.97 0.66
C SER A 87 49.21 -20.55 0.30
N GLU A 88 49.02 -20.81 -0.99
CA GLU A 88 48.05 -21.78 -1.50
C GLU A 88 48.45 -23.18 -0.99
N ASP A 89 47.49 -24.01 -0.61
CA ASP A 89 47.46 -25.42 -1.02
C ASP A 89 46.21 -26.15 -0.50
N LEU A 90 45.40 -26.53 -1.48
CA LEU A 90 44.69 -27.81 -1.62
C LEU A 90 44.58 -28.70 -0.37
N LYS A 91 43.34 -28.87 0.09
CA LYS A 91 42.87 -30.20 0.50
C LYS A 91 41.45 -30.42 0.00
N GLU A 92 41.38 -31.11 -1.14
CA GLU A 92 40.25 -31.96 -1.48
C GLU A 92 39.91 -32.84 -0.27
N LYS A 93 38.68 -32.69 0.22
CA LYS A 93 37.98 -33.75 0.93
C LYS A 93 36.57 -33.82 0.36
N ASN A 94 36.39 -34.76 -0.57
CA ASN A 94 35.09 -35.29 -0.94
C ASN A 94 34.48 -36.09 0.24
N PRO A 95 33.16 -36.30 0.26
CA PRO A 95 32.35 -35.86 1.38
C PRO A 95 31.63 -37.03 2.06
N GLU A 96 31.95 -37.30 3.32
CA GLU A 96 31.10 -38.11 4.19
C GLU A 96 31.06 -37.48 5.58
N GLY A 97 29.88 -36.99 5.95
CA GLY A 97 29.66 -36.28 7.20
C GLY A 97 28.64 -35.17 7.02
N SER A 98 27.38 -35.50 7.26
CA SER A 98 26.17 -34.67 7.17
C SER A 98 26.26 -33.35 7.95
N GLN A 99 26.99 -32.37 7.42
CA GLN A 99 26.80 -30.97 7.76
C GLN A 99 25.75 -30.45 6.78
N GLN A 100 24.47 -30.61 7.13
CA GLN A 100 23.40 -29.89 6.42
C GLN A 100 23.74 -28.40 6.49
N ALA A 101 24.23 -27.85 5.38
CA ALA A 101 24.56 -26.44 5.29
C ALA A 101 23.27 -25.64 5.51
N SER A 102 23.27 -24.73 6.50
CA SER A 102 22.15 -23.80 6.69
C SER A 102 21.88 -23.07 5.38
N GLY A 103 20.62 -23.10 4.93
CA GLY A 103 20.31 -22.53 3.63
C GLY A 103 18.96 -22.93 3.09
N TRP A 104 18.78 -22.57 1.83
CA TRP A 104 17.61 -22.88 1.04
C TRP A 104 17.85 -24.17 0.26
N THR A 105 16.93 -25.11 0.39
CA THR A 105 16.94 -26.36 -0.36
C THR A 105 15.61 -26.48 -1.10
N PRO A 106 15.56 -26.60 -2.43
CA PRO A 106 16.66 -26.46 -3.40
C PRO A 106 16.97 -25.00 -3.81
N VAL A 107 18.24 -24.70 -4.07
CA VAL A 107 18.74 -23.33 -4.37
C VAL A 107 18.22 -22.78 -5.70
N HIS A 108 18.05 -23.64 -6.71
CA HIS A 108 17.59 -23.22 -8.04
C HIS A 108 16.16 -22.67 -8.00
N VAL A 109 15.27 -23.35 -7.27
CA VAL A 109 13.88 -22.90 -7.06
C VAL A 109 13.85 -21.59 -6.29
N ARG A 110 14.69 -21.44 -5.25
CA ARG A 110 14.74 -20.19 -4.47
C ARG A 110 15.05 -18.97 -5.33
N LYS A 111 15.93 -19.10 -6.34
CA LYS A 111 16.30 -17.98 -7.23
C LYS A 111 15.12 -17.49 -8.10
N GLN A 112 14.13 -18.36 -8.34
CA GLN A 112 12.93 -18.09 -9.12
C GLN A 112 11.85 -17.34 -8.32
N LEU A 113 12.00 -17.25 -7.00
CA LEU A 113 11.04 -16.62 -6.10
C LEU A 113 11.62 -15.35 -5.47
N ALA A 114 10.76 -14.35 -5.28
CA ALA A 114 11.02 -13.19 -4.43
C ALA A 114 10.18 -13.33 -3.16
N ILE A 115 10.82 -13.40 -1.99
CA ILE A 115 10.13 -13.63 -0.71
C ILE A 115 10.34 -12.42 0.19
N GLY A 116 9.25 -11.83 0.65
CA GLY A 116 9.24 -10.63 1.48
C GLY A 116 9.15 -9.34 0.68
N ILE A 117 8.75 -8.27 1.35
CA ILE A 117 8.44 -6.98 0.72
C ILE A 117 9.64 -6.42 -0.02
N ASN A 118 10.83 -6.39 0.60
CA ASN A 118 12.02 -5.80 -0.01
C ASN A 118 12.52 -6.54 -1.26
N GLU A 119 12.38 -7.87 -1.30
CA GLU A 119 12.74 -8.64 -2.49
C GLU A 119 11.72 -8.41 -3.60
N VAL A 120 10.43 -8.40 -3.26
CA VAL A 120 9.35 -8.15 -4.21
C VAL A 120 9.43 -6.73 -4.78
N THR A 121 9.69 -5.71 -3.97
CA THR A 121 9.86 -4.33 -4.46
C THR A 121 11.02 -4.22 -5.42
N ARG A 122 12.20 -4.74 -5.05
CA ARG A 122 13.39 -4.73 -5.92
C ARG A 122 13.15 -5.46 -7.24
N ALA A 123 12.40 -6.56 -7.21
CA ALA A 123 12.08 -7.33 -8.40
C ALA A 123 11.01 -6.63 -9.28
N LEU A 124 10.04 -5.92 -8.68
CA LEU A 124 9.10 -5.06 -9.40
C LEU A 124 9.82 -3.89 -10.09
N GLU A 125 10.74 -3.22 -9.39
CA GLU A 125 11.56 -2.13 -9.94
C GLU A 125 12.35 -2.56 -11.18
N ARG A 126 12.82 -3.82 -11.21
CA ARG A 126 13.56 -4.41 -12.32
C ARG A 126 12.69 -5.07 -13.39
N ASN A 127 11.36 -5.05 -13.23
CA ASN A 127 10.43 -5.76 -14.12
C ASN A 127 10.74 -7.27 -14.26
N GLU A 128 11.16 -7.91 -13.17
CA GLU A 128 11.55 -9.32 -13.14
C GLU A 128 10.40 -10.25 -12.75
N LEU A 129 9.24 -9.74 -12.32
CA LEU A 129 8.12 -10.54 -11.81
C LEU A 129 7.02 -10.80 -12.85
N LEU A 130 6.33 -11.93 -12.69
CA LEU A 130 5.13 -12.34 -13.43
C LEU A 130 3.86 -12.15 -12.60
N LEU A 131 3.93 -12.47 -11.31
CA LEU A 131 2.78 -12.46 -10.40
C LEU A 131 3.26 -12.05 -9.01
N VAL A 132 2.47 -11.22 -8.34
CA VAL A 132 2.72 -10.81 -6.95
C VAL A 132 1.53 -11.16 -6.07
N LEU A 133 1.80 -11.89 -4.99
CA LEU A 133 0.82 -12.24 -3.98
C LEU A 133 1.21 -11.60 -2.65
N VAL A 134 0.29 -10.84 -2.07
CA VAL A 134 0.51 -10.11 -0.82
C VAL A 134 -0.43 -10.63 0.25
N CYS A 135 0.06 -10.78 1.48
CA CYS A 135 -0.80 -11.24 2.57
C CYS A 135 -1.70 -10.10 3.09
N LYS A 136 -2.94 -10.42 3.48
CA LYS A 136 -3.85 -9.47 4.15
C LYS A 136 -3.58 -9.27 5.64
N SER A 137 -2.78 -10.15 6.26
CA SER A 137 -2.50 -10.10 7.71
C SER A 137 -1.51 -9.00 8.12
N VAL A 138 -0.87 -8.32 7.16
CA VAL A 138 0.19 -7.33 7.42
C VAL A 138 -0.39 -6.08 8.09
N LYS A 139 0.19 -5.72 9.25
CA LYS A 139 -0.10 -4.48 9.96
C LYS A 139 1.21 -3.71 10.19
N PRO A 140 1.30 -2.42 9.83
CA PRO A 140 0.30 -1.57 9.17
C PRO A 140 0.17 -1.83 7.65
N ALA A 141 -1.04 -1.63 7.11
CA ALA A 141 -1.36 -1.83 5.69
C ALA A 141 -0.58 -0.92 4.72
N ILE A 142 -0.02 0.19 5.22
CA ILE A 142 0.80 1.09 4.40
C ILE A 142 2.05 0.40 3.85
N ILE A 143 2.57 -0.60 4.55
CA ILE A 143 3.72 -1.39 4.12
C ILE A 143 3.44 -2.15 2.82
N THR A 144 2.19 -2.51 2.55
CA THR A 144 1.85 -3.22 1.31
C THR A 144 1.23 -2.32 0.26
N SER A 145 0.71 -1.16 0.65
CA SER A 145 0.01 -0.23 -0.26
C SER A 145 0.84 0.21 -1.48
N HIS A 146 2.15 0.40 -1.33
CA HIS A 146 3.02 0.84 -2.42
C HIS A 146 3.20 -0.23 -3.51
N LEU A 147 2.99 -1.51 -3.19
CA LEU A 147 3.07 -2.60 -4.16
C LEU A 147 1.98 -2.50 -5.23
N ILE A 148 0.83 -1.89 -4.92
CA ILE A 148 -0.27 -1.71 -5.87
C ILE A 148 0.20 -0.82 -7.03
N GLN A 149 0.74 0.36 -6.71
CA GLN A 149 1.25 1.31 -7.70
C GLN A 149 2.42 0.73 -8.50
N LEU A 150 3.37 0.09 -7.82
CA LEU A 150 4.54 -0.50 -8.48
C LEU A 150 4.14 -1.62 -9.45
N SER A 151 3.20 -2.49 -9.06
CA SER A 151 2.74 -3.59 -9.91
C SER A 151 2.00 -3.08 -11.12
N LEU A 152 1.10 -2.10 -10.94
CA LEU A 152 0.38 -1.46 -12.06
C LEU A 152 1.32 -0.76 -13.04
N SER A 153 2.33 -0.03 -12.56
CA SER A 153 3.29 0.66 -13.43
C SER A 153 4.06 -0.28 -14.38
N ARG A 154 4.09 -1.58 -14.08
CA ARG A 154 4.79 -2.60 -14.86
C ARG A 154 3.83 -3.65 -15.45
N THR A 155 2.52 -3.39 -15.42
CA THR A 155 1.45 -4.29 -15.88
C THR A 155 1.53 -5.71 -15.29
N ILE A 156 1.94 -5.82 -14.03
CA ILE A 156 2.07 -7.10 -13.31
C ILE A 156 0.80 -7.34 -12.49
N PRO A 157 0.12 -8.50 -12.65
CA PRO A 157 -1.03 -8.86 -11.83
C PRO A 157 -0.59 -9.03 -10.37
N ALA A 158 -1.28 -8.34 -9.47
CA ALA A 158 -0.98 -8.41 -8.05
C ALA A 158 -2.27 -8.51 -7.24
N CYS A 159 -2.29 -9.44 -6.28
CA CYS A 159 -3.47 -9.72 -5.47
C CYS A 159 -3.14 -9.76 -3.98
N GLN A 160 -4.14 -9.40 -3.17
CA GLN A 160 -4.09 -9.60 -1.73
C GLN A 160 -4.84 -10.88 -1.32
N VAL A 161 -4.08 -11.86 -0.84
CA VAL A 161 -4.62 -13.15 -0.38
C VAL A 161 -4.60 -13.18 1.17
N PRO A 162 -5.75 -13.31 1.84
CA PRO A 162 -5.77 -13.50 3.29
C PRO A 162 -5.25 -14.90 3.66
N ARG A 163 -4.67 -15.03 4.86
CA ARG A 163 -4.09 -16.28 5.37
C ARG A 163 -2.96 -16.90 4.53
N LEU A 164 -2.43 -16.15 3.54
CA LEU A 164 -1.25 -16.57 2.76
C LEU A 164 -0.07 -16.97 3.66
N SER A 165 0.25 -16.14 4.66
CA SER A 165 1.34 -16.43 5.59
C SER A 165 1.10 -17.68 6.42
N GLU A 166 -0.15 -17.94 6.83
CA GLU A 166 -0.50 -19.08 7.70
C GLU A 166 -0.34 -20.42 6.97
N ARG A 167 -0.66 -20.45 5.67
CA ARG A 167 -0.56 -21.67 4.84
C ARG A 167 0.83 -21.89 4.26
N ILE A 168 1.43 -20.84 3.71
CA ILE A 168 2.66 -20.97 2.92
C ILE A 168 3.92 -20.91 3.78
N ALA A 169 3.94 -20.10 4.84
CA ALA A 169 5.12 -20.00 5.70
C ALA A 169 5.56 -21.33 6.34
N PRO A 170 4.65 -22.18 6.90
CA PRO A 170 5.08 -23.45 7.49
C PRO A 170 5.65 -24.41 6.45
N VAL A 171 5.09 -24.46 5.24
CA VAL A 171 5.58 -25.33 4.15
C VAL A 171 7.01 -24.95 3.74
N ILE A 172 7.30 -23.65 3.70
CA ILE A 172 8.62 -23.14 3.31
C ILE A 172 9.64 -23.18 4.47
N GLY A 173 9.20 -23.43 5.71
CA GLY A 173 10.07 -23.35 6.90
C GLY A 173 10.38 -21.91 7.33
N LEU A 174 9.48 -20.96 7.02
CA LEU A 174 9.56 -19.56 7.45
C LEU A 174 8.56 -19.27 8.58
N LYS A 175 8.82 -18.22 9.36
CA LYS A 175 7.86 -17.74 10.36
C LYS A 175 6.65 -17.08 9.71
N CYS A 176 6.90 -16.16 8.80
CA CYS A 176 5.86 -15.38 8.11
C CYS A 176 6.32 -15.05 6.68
N VAL A 177 5.39 -15.08 5.73
CA VAL A 177 5.57 -14.59 4.35
C VAL A 177 4.57 -13.47 4.11
N LEU A 178 5.06 -12.23 4.04
CA LEU A 178 4.20 -11.04 3.88
C LEU A 178 3.89 -10.74 2.41
N ALA A 179 4.86 -10.99 1.54
CA ALA A 179 4.74 -10.84 0.10
C ALA A 179 5.52 -11.97 -0.57
N LEU A 180 4.99 -12.44 -1.69
CA LEU A 180 5.55 -13.50 -2.52
C LEU A 180 5.47 -13.04 -3.97
N GLY A 181 6.59 -13.12 -4.69
CA GLY A 181 6.66 -12.80 -6.11
C GLY A 181 7.24 -13.96 -6.89
N PHE A 182 6.67 -14.24 -8.06
CA PHE A 182 7.17 -15.22 -9.01
C PHE A 182 7.94 -14.49 -10.10
N LYS A 183 9.21 -14.83 -10.30
CA LYS A 183 10.02 -14.19 -11.34
C LYS A 183 9.72 -14.74 -12.73
N LYS A 184 10.06 -13.99 -13.77
CA LYS A 184 9.90 -14.39 -15.19
C LYS A 184 10.73 -15.61 -15.58
N ASN A 185 11.81 -15.88 -14.86
CA ASN A 185 12.65 -17.07 -15.05
C ASN A 185 12.18 -18.28 -14.23
N THR A 186 10.94 -18.28 -13.72
CA THR A 186 10.37 -19.44 -13.04
C THR A 186 10.15 -20.56 -14.06
N THR A 187 10.61 -21.76 -13.72
CA THR A 187 10.33 -22.99 -14.48
C THR A 187 9.48 -23.95 -13.67
N ALA A 188 9.66 -23.97 -12.34
CA ALA A 188 8.95 -24.88 -11.46
C ALA A 188 7.49 -24.48 -11.17
N PHE A 189 7.13 -23.20 -11.40
CA PHE A 189 5.82 -22.63 -11.03
C PHE A 189 5.02 -22.11 -12.23
N VAL A 190 5.42 -22.43 -13.46
CA VAL A 190 4.85 -21.84 -14.68
C VAL A 190 3.35 -22.15 -14.78
N ASP A 191 2.98 -23.40 -14.58
CA ASP A 191 1.58 -23.85 -14.76
C ASP A 191 0.66 -23.22 -13.72
N GLU A 192 1.12 -23.11 -12.47
CA GLU A 192 0.31 -22.48 -11.42
C GLU A 192 0.18 -21.00 -11.60
N VAL A 193 1.25 -20.32 -12.00
CA VAL A 193 1.18 -18.88 -12.29
C VAL A 193 0.19 -18.65 -13.43
N LYS A 194 0.22 -19.46 -14.49
CA LYS A 194 -0.76 -19.39 -15.58
C LYS A 194 -2.19 -19.66 -15.13
N ALA A 195 -2.40 -20.60 -14.21
CA ALA A 195 -3.73 -20.90 -13.66
C ALA A 195 -4.26 -19.82 -12.71
N ILE A 196 -3.37 -19.13 -11.99
CA ILE A 196 -3.71 -18.11 -11.00
C ILE A 196 -3.97 -16.74 -11.64
N ILE A 197 -3.14 -16.32 -12.61
CA ILE A 197 -3.27 -15.00 -13.27
C ILE A 197 -4.70 -14.65 -13.71
N PRO A 198 -5.47 -15.51 -14.42
CA PRO A 198 -6.81 -15.15 -14.87
C PRO A 198 -7.83 -15.00 -13.74
N ARG A 199 -7.55 -15.56 -12.56
CA ARG A 199 -8.42 -15.47 -11.36
C ARG A 199 -8.07 -14.26 -10.48
N VAL A 200 -6.95 -13.60 -10.75
CA VAL A 200 -6.52 -12.45 -9.98
C VAL A 200 -7.27 -11.21 -10.46
N PRO A 201 -7.96 -10.47 -9.57
CA PRO A 201 -8.64 -9.25 -9.95
C PRO A 201 -7.62 -8.19 -10.39
N SER A 202 -7.96 -7.44 -11.43
CA SER A 202 -7.16 -6.30 -11.88
C SER A 202 -7.13 -5.22 -10.80
N LEU A 203 -5.99 -4.54 -10.70
CA LEU A 203 -5.83 -3.39 -9.81
C LEU A 203 -6.23 -2.13 -10.57
N SER A 204 -6.80 -1.14 -9.88
CA SER A 204 -7.15 0.15 -10.49
C SER A 204 -6.66 1.29 -9.61
N VAL A 205 -5.89 2.19 -10.23
CA VAL A 205 -5.42 3.43 -9.61
C VAL A 205 -5.86 4.59 -10.50
N PRO A 206 -6.66 5.56 -10.01
CA PRO A 206 -7.33 6.55 -10.85
C PRO A 206 -6.43 7.40 -11.75
N TRP A 207 -5.17 7.62 -11.37
CA TRP A 207 -4.21 8.44 -12.15
C TRP A 207 -3.19 7.62 -12.95
N LEU A 208 -3.23 6.30 -12.82
CA LEU A 208 -2.34 5.37 -13.53
C LEU A 208 -3.18 4.41 -14.38
N GLN A 209 -4.30 4.92 -14.90
CA GLN A 209 -5.07 4.21 -15.91
C GLN A 209 -4.21 4.18 -17.16
N ASP A 210 -3.86 2.97 -17.59
CA ASP A 210 -3.22 2.77 -18.88
C ASP A 210 -4.13 3.38 -19.95
N SER A 211 -3.51 4.13 -20.85
CA SER A 211 -4.08 4.69 -22.08
C SER A 211 -4.46 3.56 -23.06
N LEU A 212 -5.22 2.58 -22.59
CA LEU A 212 -5.67 1.40 -23.32
C LEU A 212 -7.19 1.29 -23.23
N GLU A 213 -7.87 2.43 -23.42
CA GLU A 213 -9.21 2.44 -23.98
C GLU A 213 -9.02 2.94 -25.41
N ASP A 214 -8.95 2.02 -26.37
CA ASP A 214 -9.44 2.33 -27.71
C ASP A 214 -10.88 2.85 -27.54
N PRO A 215 -11.22 4.05 -28.05
CA PRO A 215 -12.49 4.70 -27.75
C PRO A 215 -13.61 4.10 -28.61
N ARG A 216 -13.88 2.79 -28.54
CA ARG A 216 -14.91 2.18 -29.41
C ARG A 216 -15.97 1.30 -28.77
N ASP A 217 -15.78 0.66 -27.62
CA ASP A 217 -16.80 -0.29 -27.13
C ASP A 217 -17.23 -0.03 -25.69
N SER A 218 -17.97 1.07 -25.49
CA SER A 218 -18.93 1.19 -24.38
C SER A 218 -20.11 2.05 -24.83
N LEU A 219 -20.81 1.56 -25.85
CA LEU A 219 -22.21 1.89 -26.08
C LEU A 219 -23.03 0.68 -25.65
N GLU A 220 -23.10 0.44 -24.35
CA GLU A 220 -24.19 -0.36 -23.79
C GLU A 220 -25.24 0.58 -23.20
N THR A 221 -26.22 0.84 -24.05
CA THR A 221 -27.65 0.96 -23.77
C THR A 221 -28.06 0.61 -22.33
N GLU A 222 -28.01 1.56 -21.40
CA GLU A 222 -28.89 1.54 -20.24
C GLU A 222 -30.13 2.39 -20.56
N SER A 223 -31.20 1.68 -20.95
CA SER A 223 -32.56 2.16 -20.93
C SER A 223 -32.94 2.52 -19.48
N LEU A 224 -33.16 3.80 -19.20
CA LEU A 224 -33.76 4.25 -17.96
C LEU A 224 -35.01 5.06 -18.29
N GLU A 225 -36.11 4.32 -18.49
CA GLU A 225 -37.45 4.86 -18.33
C GLU A 225 -37.73 5.00 -16.84
N SER A 226 -37.82 6.23 -16.36
CA SER A 226 -38.93 6.66 -15.50
C SER A 226 -38.82 8.16 -15.27
N GLN A 227 -39.81 8.86 -15.81
CA GLN A 227 -40.12 10.25 -15.54
C GLN A 227 -40.20 10.47 -14.03
N ASP A 228 -39.67 11.60 -13.55
CA ASP A 228 -40.31 12.46 -12.54
C ASP A 228 -39.52 13.77 -12.45
N LYS A 229 -39.98 14.75 -13.23
CA LYS A 229 -39.58 16.16 -13.14
C LYS A 229 -40.66 16.88 -12.34
N GLU A 230 -40.34 17.30 -11.11
CA GLU A 230 -41.07 18.39 -10.44
C GLU A 230 -40.08 19.30 -9.68
N ILE A 231 -39.63 20.32 -10.42
CA ILE A 231 -39.59 21.74 -10.05
C ILE A 231 -39.20 22.09 -8.61
N LEU A 232 -38.04 22.76 -8.46
CA LEU A 232 -37.96 24.07 -7.80
C LEU A 232 -36.66 24.78 -8.19
N GLU A 233 -36.74 25.48 -9.32
CA GLU A 233 -35.86 26.57 -9.72
C GLU A 233 -35.78 27.63 -8.61
N THR A 234 -34.57 27.93 -8.15
CA THR A 234 -34.25 29.26 -7.60
C THR A 234 -32.98 29.78 -8.27
N SER A 235 -33.24 30.63 -9.27
CA SER A 235 -32.42 31.71 -9.84
C SER A 235 -31.05 32.00 -9.22
N PHE A 236 -30.01 32.04 -10.07
CA PHE A 236 -28.99 33.09 -10.03
C PHE A 236 -28.39 33.27 -11.43
N GLU A 237 -28.91 34.23 -12.20
CA GLU A 237 -28.16 34.86 -13.28
C GLU A 237 -27.34 36.01 -12.69
N ASP A 238 -26.05 36.06 -13.00
CA ASP A 238 -25.48 37.08 -13.90
C ASP A 238 -23.96 37.15 -13.70
N LEU A 239 -23.21 36.64 -14.69
CA LEU A 239 -21.88 37.16 -15.00
C LEU A 239 -21.68 37.15 -16.53
N SER A 240 -22.23 38.19 -17.16
CA SER A 240 -21.61 38.97 -18.22
C SER A 240 -20.35 38.40 -18.93
N LYS A 241 -20.57 38.00 -20.18
CA LYS A 241 -19.76 38.28 -21.39
C LYS A 241 -18.24 38.47 -21.18
N HIS A 242 -17.47 37.41 -21.45
CA HIS A 242 -16.22 37.55 -22.22
C HIS A 242 -16.01 36.39 -23.19
N LYS A 243 -16.10 36.75 -24.47
CA LYS A 243 -15.86 35.92 -25.66
C LYS A 243 -14.38 35.55 -25.72
N ARG A 244 -14.03 34.28 -25.48
CA ARG A 244 -12.76 33.68 -25.94
C ARG A 244 -13.08 32.30 -26.50
N LYS A 245 -12.79 32.10 -27.80
CA LYS A 245 -12.92 30.82 -28.48
C LYS A 245 -11.88 29.84 -27.90
N PRO A 246 -12.22 28.61 -27.50
CA PRO A 246 -11.24 27.56 -27.31
C PRO A 246 -11.06 26.80 -28.61
N THR A 247 -9.80 26.68 -29.05
CA THR A 247 -9.38 25.79 -30.12
C THR A 247 -9.61 24.34 -29.68
N GLU A 248 -10.19 23.58 -30.60
CA GLU A 248 -10.58 22.17 -30.52
C GLU A 248 -9.37 21.28 -30.19
N GLY A 249 -9.45 20.50 -29.09
CA GLY A 249 -8.40 19.53 -28.74
C GLY A 249 -8.14 19.29 -27.24
N GLN A 250 -8.85 19.93 -26.31
CA GLN A 250 -8.70 19.63 -24.88
C GLN A 250 -9.87 18.75 -24.42
N GLN A 251 -9.56 17.49 -24.09
CA GLN A 251 -10.47 16.62 -23.34
C GLN A 251 -11.00 17.38 -22.13
N ALA A 252 -12.33 17.48 -22.02
CA ALA A 252 -12.99 18.15 -20.91
C ALA A 252 -12.75 17.33 -19.63
N VAL A 253 -11.73 17.70 -18.86
CA VAL A 253 -11.49 17.13 -17.53
C VAL A 253 -12.68 17.50 -16.65
N VAL A 254 -13.57 16.55 -16.39
CA VAL A 254 -14.70 16.71 -15.47
C VAL A 254 -14.14 16.75 -14.05
N LEU A 255 -13.93 17.96 -13.53
CA LEU A 255 -13.50 18.16 -12.15
C LEU A 255 -14.62 17.75 -11.20
N GLN A 256 -14.33 16.84 -10.27
CA GLN A 256 -15.28 16.50 -9.22
C GLN A 256 -15.38 17.66 -8.21
N PRO A 257 -16.60 18.06 -7.80
CA PRO A 257 -16.78 19.12 -6.83
C PRO A 257 -16.22 18.69 -5.47
N LEU A 258 -15.31 19.50 -4.91
CA LEU A 258 -14.76 19.25 -3.60
C LEU A 258 -15.84 19.39 -2.52
N LYS A 259 -16.03 18.36 -1.71
CA LYS A 259 -16.88 18.44 -0.51
C LYS A 259 -16.15 19.22 0.59
N ILE A 260 -16.41 20.53 0.66
CA ILE A 260 -15.89 21.40 1.71
C ILE A 260 -16.55 21.02 3.05
N LYS A 261 -15.83 20.31 3.92
CA LYS A 261 -16.37 19.91 5.24
C LYS A 261 -16.62 21.08 6.18
N LYS A 262 -15.81 22.14 6.09
CA LYS A 262 -15.95 23.33 6.94
C LYS A 262 -15.24 24.52 6.31
N LEU A 263 -16.00 25.59 6.02
CA LEU A 263 -15.43 26.86 5.59
C LEU A 263 -15.08 27.67 6.83
N ILE A 264 -13.79 27.81 7.13
CA ILE A 264 -13.30 28.64 8.24
C ILE A 264 -12.98 30.03 7.69
N PRO A 265 -13.66 31.09 8.17
CA PRO A 265 -13.33 32.46 7.77
C PRO A 265 -11.88 32.80 8.13
N ASN A 266 -11.16 33.43 7.20
CA ASN A 266 -9.81 33.94 7.47
C ASN A 266 -9.85 34.95 8.63
N PRO A 267 -9.15 34.69 9.76
CA PRO A 267 -9.19 35.55 10.95
C PRO A 267 -8.61 36.94 10.71
N ASN A 268 -7.74 37.10 9.71
CA ASN A 268 -7.10 38.37 9.38
C ASN A 268 -7.94 39.22 8.39
N LYS A 269 -9.09 38.72 7.94
CA LYS A 269 -9.95 39.42 6.97
C LYS A 269 -11.11 40.10 7.69
N ILE A 270 -10.97 41.40 7.98
CA ILE A 270 -12.07 42.25 8.48
C ILE A 270 -13.15 42.31 7.40
N ARG A 271 -14.32 41.72 7.67
CA ARG A 271 -15.47 41.80 6.76
C ARG A 271 -16.16 43.14 6.96
N LYS A 272 -16.30 43.92 5.88
CA LYS A 272 -17.18 45.10 5.89
C LYS A 272 -18.61 44.63 6.16
N PRO A 273 -19.40 45.34 6.99
CA PRO A 273 -20.79 44.99 7.19
C PRO A 273 -21.54 45.05 5.85
N PRO A 274 -22.53 44.16 5.64
CA PRO A 274 -23.36 44.21 4.43
C PRO A 274 -24.06 45.57 4.35
N LYS A 275 -24.12 46.15 3.14
CA LYS A 275 -24.55 47.53 2.85
C LYS A 275 -25.97 47.91 3.35
N ASN A 276 -26.75 47.00 3.92
CA ASN A 276 -28.16 47.22 4.24
C ASN A 276 -28.53 47.14 5.74
N LYS A 277 -27.57 47.14 6.68
CA LYS A 277 -27.92 47.33 8.10
C LYS A 277 -27.83 48.81 8.47
N LYS A 278 -28.95 49.53 8.38
CA LYS A 278 -29.13 50.82 9.04
C LYS A 278 -28.85 50.64 10.54
N THR A 279 -27.97 51.46 11.08
CA THR A 279 -27.73 51.62 12.51
C THR A 279 -29.00 52.14 13.18
N THR A 280 -29.67 51.31 13.97
CA THR A 280 -30.62 51.79 14.98
C THR A 280 -29.81 52.19 16.21
N SER A 281 -29.53 53.48 16.35
CA SER A 281 -29.17 54.08 17.63
C SER A 281 -30.44 54.38 18.42
N LYS A 282 -30.58 53.78 19.60
CA LYS A 282 -31.23 54.35 20.79
C LYS A 282 -30.69 53.61 22.01
#